data_AF-A0A2J8AD72-F1
#
_entry.id   AF-A0A2J8AD72-F1
#
_cell.length_a   1.000
_cell.length_b   1.000
_cell.length_c   1.000
_cell.angle_alpha   90.00
_cell.angle_beta   90.00
_cell.angle_gamma   90.00
#
_symmetry.space_group_name_H-M   'P 1'
#
loop_
_entity.id
_entity.type
_entity.pdbx_description
1 polymer ?
#
loop_
_entity_poly.entity_id
_entity_poly.type
_entity_poly.pdbx_seq_one_letter_code
_entity_poly.pdbx_strand_id
1 'polypeptide(L)'
;GLYNGSWAALAARRYVRYWLPLLLRLQQQPGERDALLPPLDVALVWMVHRTNVHAYAEDCIALQDDEYGGGAEGGPGAVSEPELLHGGPEQALAFCDGEDEAGAATRQVWNDWAAEPYWPPQQPQAGGGGSVWLAISRSAGGCEEQIQERLLAALPRAPWLLRKLMAGGFGGTLPELELAVDRYCRFLLLAQRHQHEELQPPPDVLLVWWAHKAHSGAYLADMDLLMGSPFDLPGQALDEPELV
;
A
#
# COMPACT_ATOMS: atom_id res chain seq x y z
N GLY A 1 -2.57 -1.79 -18.23
CA GLY A 1 -3.49 -0.96 -17.41
C GLY A 1 -2.83 -0.64 -16.09
N LEU A 2 -3.48 0.08 -15.18
CA LEU A 2 -2.87 0.51 -13.90
C LEU A 2 -2.30 -0.65 -13.04
N TYR A 3 -2.78 -1.88 -13.24
CA TYR A 3 -2.40 -3.08 -12.48
C TYR A 3 -1.71 -4.17 -13.33
N ASN A 4 -1.40 -3.93 -14.62
CA ASN A 4 -0.63 -4.87 -15.44
C ASN A 4 0.21 -4.20 -16.56
N GLY A 5 1.27 -4.90 -16.99
CA GLY A 5 2.14 -4.49 -18.08
C GLY A 5 3.00 -3.26 -17.74
N SER A 6 3.39 -2.50 -18.78
CA SER A 6 4.31 -1.36 -18.64
C SER A 6 3.81 -0.24 -17.72
N TRP A 7 2.50 -0.10 -17.58
CA TRP A 7 1.88 0.91 -16.71
C TRP A 7 1.92 0.53 -15.23
N ALA A 8 1.72 -0.74 -14.90
CA ALA A 8 1.96 -1.23 -13.55
C ALA A 8 3.43 -1.08 -13.16
N ALA A 9 4.35 -1.32 -14.09
CA ALA A 9 5.77 -1.11 -13.86
C ALA A 9 6.09 0.37 -13.63
N LEU A 10 5.49 1.27 -14.42
CA LEU A 10 5.67 2.72 -14.22
C LEU A 10 5.09 3.15 -12.86
N ALA A 11 3.90 2.70 -12.50
CA ALA A 11 3.27 2.98 -11.21
C ALA A 11 4.14 2.49 -10.05
N ALA A 12 4.63 1.25 -10.12
CA ALA A 12 5.51 0.67 -9.12
C ALA A 12 6.82 1.46 -9.00
N ARG A 13 7.42 1.85 -10.12
CA ARG A 13 8.61 2.71 -10.13
C ARG A 13 8.33 4.06 -9.48
N ARG A 14 7.26 4.75 -9.86
CA ARG A 14 6.89 6.06 -9.31
C ARG A 14 6.66 5.98 -7.80
N TYR A 15 6.00 4.91 -7.36
CA TYR A 15 5.78 4.64 -5.95
C TYR A 15 7.10 4.40 -5.18
N VAL A 16 7.93 3.47 -5.64
CA VAL A 16 9.18 3.11 -4.94
C VAL A 16 10.23 4.22 -5.02
N ARG A 17 10.40 4.83 -6.20
CA ARG A 17 11.46 5.82 -6.46
C ARG A 17 11.15 7.20 -5.92
N TYR A 18 9.87 7.57 -5.84
CA TYR A 18 9.48 8.93 -5.45
C TYR A 18 8.62 8.95 -4.20
N TRP A 19 7.53 8.21 -4.18
CA TRP A 19 6.55 8.32 -3.10
C TRP A 19 7.10 7.85 -1.75
N LEU A 20 7.68 6.66 -1.68
CA LEU A 20 8.24 6.13 -0.43
C LEU A 20 9.37 7.02 0.13
N PRO A 21 10.39 7.41 -0.65
CA PRO A 21 11.40 8.38 -0.22
C PRO A 21 10.82 9.73 0.23
N LEU A 22 9.78 10.23 -0.43
CA LEU A 22 9.12 11.48 -0.02
C LEU A 22 8.48 11.35 1.36
N LEU A 23 7.77 10.24 1.63
CA LEU A 23 7.21 9.97 2.96
C LEU A 23 8.31 9.82 4.02
N LEU A 24 9.42 9.18 3.66
CA LEU A 24 10.57 8.99 4.54
C LEU A 24 11.23 10.32 4.91
N ARG A 25 11.43 11.21 3.94
CA ARG A 25 11.96 12.56 4.17
C ARG A 25 11.10 13.38 5.13
N LEU A 26 9.79 13.16 5.13
CA LEU A 26 8.82 13.85 5.99
C LEU A 26 8.51 13.07 7.28
N GLN A 27 9.27 12.02 7.61
CA GLN A 27 9.00 11.19 8.79
C GLN A 27 8.99 12.02 10.09
N GLN A 28 9.89 12.99 10.22
CA GLN A 28 9.94 13.89 11.39
C GLN A 28 8.87 14.99 11.38
N GLN A 29 8.00 15.02 10.38
CA GLN A 29 6.95 16.01 10.16
C GLN A 29 5.62 15.32 9.81
N PRO A 30 5.04 14.53 10.74
CA PRO A 30 3.89 13.67 10.46
C PRO A 30 2.66 14.46 9.96
N GLY A 31 2.46 15.70 10.42
CA GLY A 31 1.37 16.55 9.92
C GLY A 31 1.50 16.93 8.44
N GLU A 32 2.73 17.19 7.96
CA GLU A 32 2.98 17.47 6.54
C GLU A 32 2.88 16.18 5.71
N ARG A 33 3.44 15.09 6.23
CA ARG A 33 3.37 13.76 5.61
C ARG A 33 1.93 13.29 5.42
N ASP A 34 1.12 13.38 6.47
CA ASP A 34 -0.26 12.90 6.49
C ASP A 34 -1.20 13.80 5.65
N ALA A 35 -0.79 15.03 5.34
CA ALA A 35 -1.51 15.92 4.44
C ALA A 35 -1.26 15.61 2.95
N LEU A 36 -0.23 14.84 2.61
CA LEU A 36 0.05 14.49 1.22
C LEU A 36 -1.00 13.51 0.69
N LEU A 37 -1.52 13.73 -0.51
CA LEU A 37 -2.37 12.77 -1.19
C LEU A 37 -1.61 12.16 -2.37
N PRO A 38 -1.59 10.84 -2.57
CA PRO A 38 -0.93 10.24 -3.72
C PRO A 38 -1.75 10.43 -5.01
N PRO A 39 -1.11 10.42 -6.20
CA PRO A 39 -1.83 10.26 -7.45
C PRO A 39 -2.37 8.83 -7.58
N LEU A 40 -3.38 8.64 -8.44
CA LEU A 40 -4.14 7.38 -8.51
C LEU A 40 -3.29 6.11 -8.67
N ASP A 41 -2.26 6.13 -9.51
CA ASP A 41 -1.42 4.95 -9.76
C ASP A 41 -0.53 4.60 -8.56
N VAL A 42 0.09 5.62 -7.96
CA VAL A 42 0.86 5.49 -6.72
C VAL A 42 -0.02 5.04 -5.57
N ALA A 43 -1.24 5.58 -5.45
CA ALA A 43 -2.22 5.21 -4.43
C ALA A 43 -2.55 3.71 -4.52
N LEU A 44 -2.82 3.21 -5.73
CA LEU A 44 -3.10 1.80 -5.99
C LEU A 44 -1.91 0.91 -5.59
N VAL A 45 -0.68 1.30 -5.94
CA VAL A 45 0.51 0.52 -5.60
C VAL A 45 0.74 0.51 -4.09
N TRP A 46 0.62 1.67 -3.44
CA TRP A 46 0.80 1.78 -1.98
C TRP A 46 -0.23 0.96 -1.21
N MET A 47 -1.46 1.00 -1.69
CA MET A 47 -2.56 0.18 -1.21
C MET A 47 -2.28 -1.32 -1.34
N VAL A 48 -1.76 -1.77 -2.49
CA VAL A 48 -1.34 -3.16 -2.70
C VAL A 48 -0.17 -3.53 -1.79
N HIS A 49 0.84 -2.66 -1.65
CA HIS A 49 2.01 -2.93 -0.83
C HIS A 49 1.60 -3.22 0.63
N ARG A 50 0.69 -2.41 1.19
CA ARG A 50 0.18 -2.57 2.55
C ARG A 50 -0.74 -3.78 2.76
N THR A 51 -1.13 -4.51 1.70
CA THR A 51 -1.83 -5.79 1.88
C THR A 51 -0.94 -6.87 2.50
N ASN A 52 0.39 -6.78 2.30
CA ASN A 52 1.38 -7.54 3.04
C ASN A 52 2.14 -6.58 3.97
N VAL A 53 1.63 -6.45 5.20
CA VAL A 53 2.13 -5.44 6.15
C VAL A 53 3.55 -5.75 6.63
N HIS A 54 3.94 -7.03 6.65
CA HIS A 54 5.32 -7.43 6.95
C HIS A 54 6.29 -7.00 5.87
N ALA A 55 6.01 -7.34 4.60
CA ALA A 55 6.84 -6.91 3.49
C ALA A 55 6.91 -5.38 3.43
N TYR A 56 5.78 -4.70 3.68
CA TYR A 56 5.74 -3.24 3.78
C TYR A 56 6.68 -2.69 4.85
N ALA A 57 6.69 -3.29 6.04
CA ALA A 57 7.53 -2.89 7.15
C ALA A 57 9.02 -3.11 6.84
N GLU A 58 9.38 -4.29 6.33
CA GLU A 58 10.73 -4.63 5.90
C GLU A 58 11.25 -3.67 4.84
N ASP A 59 10.37 -3.28 3.89
CA ASP A 59 10.74 -2.40 2.79
C ASP A 59 10.92 -0.96 3.25
N CYS A 60 10.15 -0.49 4.23
CA CYS A 60 10.38 0.81 4.87
C CYS A 60 11.75 0.85 5.57
N ILE A 61 12.14 -0.23 6.25
CA ILE A 61 13.45 -0.34 6.92
C ILE A 61 14.57 -0.37 5.89
N ALA A 62 14.44 -1.19 4.84
CA ALA A 62 15.45 -1.31 3.80
C ALA A 62 15.72 0.02 3.07
N LEU A 63 14.69 0.84 2.88
CA LEU A 63 14.81 2.18 2.29
C LEU A 63 15.50 3.18 3.24
N GLN A 64 15.21 3.10 4.55
CA GLN A 64 15.89 3.91 5.57
C GLN A 64 17.39 3.62 5.61
N ASP A 65 17.76 2.34 5.57
CA ASP A 65 19.15 1.88 5.61
C ASP A 65 19.94 2.30 4.36
N ASP A 66 19.30 2.31 3.18
CA ASP A 66 19.92 2.71 1.91
C ASP A 66 20.12 4.24 1.81
N GLU A 67 19.16 5.05 2.27
CA GLU A 67 19.23 6.51 2.22
C GLU A 67 20.20 7.11 3.25
N TYR A 68 20.21 6.58 4.48
CA TYR A 68 21.06 7.09 5.57
C TYR A 68 22.32 6.26 5.82
N GLY A 69 22.56 5.21 5.03
CA GLY A 69 23.78 4.43 5.02
C GLY A 69 24.08 3.77 6.36
N GLY A 70 23.29 2.77 6.77
CA GLY A 70 23.64 1.76 7.79
C GLY A 70 24.45 2.27 8.99
N GLY A 71 24.11 3.44 9.53
CA GLY A 71 24.79 4.06 10.66
C GLY A 71 24.14 3.62 11.96
N ALA A 72 24.35 2.37 12.36
CA ALA A 72 24.14 1.96 13.75
C ALA A 72 25.20 2.64 14.67
N GLU A 73 25.17 3.96 14.75
CA GLU A 73 25.72 4.74 15.87
C GLU A 73 24.57 5.20 16.79
N GLY A 74 23.59 4.32 17.00
CA GLY A 74 22.71 4.39 18.16
C GLY A 74 23.31 3.53 19.27
N GLY A 75 23.83 4.16 20.33
CA GLY A 75 24.32 3.45 21.51
C GLY A 75 23.27 2.49 22.11
N PRO A 76 23.68 1.54 22.97
CA PRO A 76 22.78 0.55 23.53
C PRO A 76 21.75 1.23 24.44
N GLY A 77 20.55 1.50 23.92
CA GLY A 77 19.51 2.13 24.74
C GLY A 77 18.27 2.73 24.07
N ALA A 78 18.17 2.81 22.74
CA ALA A 78 16.92 3.25 22.11
C ALA A 78 16.80 2.74 20.66
N VAL A 79 16.47 1.45 20.51
CA VAL A 79 15.79 0.99 19.29
C VAL A 79 14.33 1.41 19.45
N SER A 80 14.02 2.64 19.08
CA SER A 80 12.65 3.01 18.76
C SER A 80 12.21 2.10 17.61
N GLU A 81 11.06 1.44 17.72
CA GLU A 81 10.52 0.63 16.64
C GLU A 81 10.56 1.43 15.33
N PRO A 82 10.94 0.82 14.19
CA PRO A 82 11.00 1.53 12.92
C PRO A 82 9.62 2.10 12.62
N GLU A 83 9.53 3.43 12.62
CA GLU A 83 8.28 4.13 12.40
C GLU A 83 7.84 3.86 10.95
N LEU A 84 6.78 3.08 10.81
CA LEU A 84 6.24 2.75 9.50
C LEU A 84 5.84 4.03 8.77
N LEU A 85 6.11 4.08 7.46
CA LEU A 85 5.68 5.17 6.58
C LEU A 85 4.17 5.07 6.32
N HIS A 86 3.34 4.91 7.35
CA HIS A 86 1.90 4.81 7.19
C HIS A 86 1.29 6.19 7.00
N GLY A 87 0.18 6.26 6.27
CA GLY A 87 -0.61 7.48 6.21
C GLY A 87 -1.58 7.60 7.38
N GLY A 88 -1.97 8.83 7.70
CA GLY A 88 -3.07 9.10 8.63
C GLY A 88 -4.42 8.55 8.12
N PRO A 89 -5.48 8.55 8.96
CA PRO A 89 -6.85 8.13 8.61
C PRO A 89 -7.34 8.62 7.24
N GLU A 90 -7.11 9.89 6.96
CA GLU A 90 -7.60 10.55 5.76
C GLU A 90 -6.74 10.19 4.54
N GLN A 91 -5.42 10.07 4.70
CA GLN A 91 -4.50 9.75 3.62
C GLN A 91 -4.54 8.28 3.21
N ALA A 92 -4.77 7.38 4.16
CA ALA A 92 -4.50 5.96 3.99
C ALA A 92 -5.22 5.33 2.80
N LEU A 93 -6.39 5.83 2.41
CA LEU A 93 -7.16 5.37 1.25
C LEU A 93 -7.47 6.48 0.23
N ALA A 94 -6.93 7.68 0.43
CA ALA A 94 -7.19 8.83 -0.43
C ALA A 94 -6.22 8.90 -1.62
N PHE A 95 -6.69 9.57 -2.67
CA PHE A 95 -5.91 9.95 -3.84
C PHE A 95 -6.54 11.19 -4.46
N CYS A 96 -5.77 11.96 -5.23
CA CYS A 96 -6.28 13.12 -5.95
C CYS A 96 -5.56 13.35 -7.27
N ASP A 97 -6.18 14.11 -8.16
CA ASP A 97 -5.59 14.52 -9.45
C ASP A 97 -4.72 15.78 -9.36
N GLY A 98 -4.71 16.42 -8.19
CA GLY A 98 -3.91 17.61 -7.92
C GLY A 98 -4.56 18.88 -8.44
N GLU A 99 -5.85 18.85 -8.76
CA GLU A 99 -6.64 20.01 -9.19
C GLU A 99 -7.43 20.65 -8.02
N ASP A 100 -7.68 19.91 -6.94
CA ASP A 100 -8.29 20.43 -5.71
C ASP A 100 -7.26 21.04 -4.75
N GLU A 101 -7.71 21.77 -3.73
CA GLU A 101 -6.83 22.48 -2.79
C GLU A 101 -5.90 21.51 -2.04
N ALA A 102 -6.43 20.36 -1.59
CA ALA A 102 -5.66 19.32 -0.92
C ALA A 102 -4.60 18.68 -1.85
N GLY A 103 -4.94 18.46 -3.12
CA GLY A 103 -4.04 17.90 -4.10
C GLY A 103 -3.03 18.87 -4.68
N ALA A 104 -3.35 20.17 -4.76
CA ALA A 104 -2.46 21.18 -5.32
C ALA A 104 -1.15 21.29 -4.53
N ALA A 105 -1.25 21.24 -3.19
CA ALA A 105 -0.07 21.22 -2.32
C ALA A 105 0.80 19.99 -2.58
N THR A 106 0.19 18.81 -2.65
CA THR A 106 0.94 17.57 -2.91
C THR A 106 1.56 17.56 -4.31
N ARG A 107 0.84 18.05 -5.31
CA ARG A 107 1.34 18.20 -6.68
C ARG A 107 2.54 19.12 -6.76
N GLN A 108 2.56 20.21 -6.01
CA GLN A 108 3.71 21.10 -5.95
C GLN A 108 4.93 20.37 -5.40
N VAL A 109 4.80 19.73 -4.24
CA VAL A 109 5.88 18.92 -3.63
C VAL A 109 6.35 17.82 -4.59
N TRP A 110 5.41 17.14 -5.26
CA TRP A 110 5.72 16.11 -6.24
C TRP A 110 6.51 16.65 -7.44
N ASN A 111 6.13 17.80 -8.01
CA ASN A 111 6.81 18.36 -9.16
C ASN A 111 8.26 18.76 -8.84
N ASP A 112 8.48 19.30 -7.64
CA ASP A 112 9.81 19.65 -7.14
C ASP A 112 10.66 18.40 -6.88
N TRP A 113 10.03 17.27 -6.55
CA TRP A 113 10.68 16.02 -6.16
C TRP A 113 10.93 15.03 -7.32
N ALA A 114 9.92 14.75 -8.14
CA ALA A 114 9.90 13.63 -9.08
C ALA A 114 10.25 14.01 -10.53
N ALA A 115 10.23 15.30 -10.88
CA ALA A 115 10.39 15.80 -12.25
C ALA A 115 9.49 15.10 -13.31
N GLU A 116 8.37 14.51 -12.86
CA GLU A 116 7.38 13.80 -13.67
C GLU A 116 5.97 14.37 -13.38
N PRO A 117 5.00 14.23 -14.32
CA PRO A 117 3.62 14.62 -14.07
C PRO A 117 3.06 13.97 -12.80
N TYR A 118 2.33 14.75 -12.01
CA TYR A 118 1.69 14.26 -10.79
C TYR A 118 0.60 13.23 -11.08
N TRP A 119 -0.39 13.55 -11.91
CA TRP A 119 -1.41 12.59 -12.30
C TRP A 119 -0.84 11.54 -13.28
N PRO A 120 -1.30 10.27 -13.24
CA PRO A 120 -0.81 9.24 -14.15
C PRO A 120 -0.96 9.70 -15.62
N PRO A 121 0.05 9.48 -16.47
CA PRO A 121 -0.08 9.81 -17.88
C PRO A 121 -1.24 9.01 -18.50
N GLN A 122 -2.02 9.66 -19.38
CA GLN A 122 -3.10 8.98 -20.10
C GLN A 122 -2.52 7.86 -20.99
N GLN A 123 -3.19 6.71 -21.01
CA GLN A 123 -2.78 5.56 -21.82
C GLN A 123 -2.79 5.95 -23.32
N PRO A 124 -1.65 5.92 -24.04
CA PRO A 124 -1.64 6.03 -25.49
C PRO A 124 -2.33 4.81 -26.10
N GLN A 125 -2.89 4.97 -27.30
CA GLN A 125 -3.44 3.85 -28.06
C GLN A 125 -2.37 2.74 -28.24
N ALA A 126 -2.80 1.48 -28.22
CA ALA A 126 -1.96 0.29 -28.05
C ALA A 126 -0.70 0.28 -28.95
N GLY A 127 0.49 0.06 -28.36
CA GLY A 127 1.73 -0.19 -29.12
C GLY A 127 3.08 0.16 -28.47
N GLY A 128 3.12 0.91 -27.37
CA GLY A 128 4.38 1.49 -26.83
C GLY A 128 4.99 0.85 -25.56
N GLY A 129 4.42 -0.22 -25.01
CA GLY A 129 4.74 -0.66 -23.64
C GLY A 129 6.13 -1.28 -23.43
N GLY A 130 6.73 -1.89 -24.45
CA GLY A 130 7.98 -2.66 -24.29
C GLY A 130 9.22 -1.82 -23.99
N SER A 131 9.33 -0.61 -24.57
CA SER A 131 10.48 0.28 -24.35
C SER A 131 10.48 0.93 -22.97
N VAL A 132 9.29 1.19 -22.41
CA VAL A 132 9.11 1.79 -21.09
C VAL A 132 9.62 0.85 -19.99
N TRP A 133 9.29 -0.44 -20.04
CA TRP A 133 9.74 -1.40 -19.03
C TRP A 133 11.28 -1.53 -19.01
N LEU A 134 11.91 -1.66 -20.18
CA LEU A 134 13.38 -1.71 -20.33
C LEU A 134 14.10 -0.45 -19.83
N ALA A 135 13.45 0.71 -19.88
CA ALA A 135 13.98 1.95 -19.32
C ALA A 135 13.82 2.00 -17.79
N ILE A 136 12.70 1.49 -17.27
CA ILE A 136 12.42 1.41 -15.83
C ILE A 136 13.43 0.47 -15.14
N SER A 137 13.63 -0.74 -15.65
CA SER A 137 14.52 -1.74 -15.04
C SER A 137 16.00 -1.36 -15.11
N ARG A 138 16.41 -0.44 -15.98
CA ARG A 138 17.79 0.11 -16.00
C ARG A 138 18.05 1.18 -14.94
N SER A 139 17.00 1.71 -14.31
CA SER A 139 17.08 2.83 -13.37
C SER A 139 16.99 2.42 -11.90
N ALA A 140 16.44 1.23 -11.61
CA ALA A 140 16.37 0.67 -10.28
C ALA A 140 17.65 -0.11 -9.94
N GLY A 141 18.09 -0.06 -8.69
CA GLY A 141 19.19 -0.89 -8.18
C GLY A 141 18.98 -1.18 -6.70
N GLY A 142 19.57 -2.26 -6.21
CA GLY A 142 19.53 -2.60 -4.78
C GLY A 142 18.14 -3.04 -4.30
N CYS A 143 17.66 -2.43 -3.22
CA CYS A 143 16.36 -2.74 -2.61
C CYS A 143 15.18 -2.30 -3.49
N GLU A 144 15.29 -1.18 -4.22
CA GLU A 144 14.20 -0.65 -5.04
C GLU A 144 13.70 -1.66 -6.10
N GLU A 145 14.62 -2.38 -6.73
CA GLU A 145 14.31 -3.40 -7.75
C GLU A 145 13.51 -4.55 -7.14
N GLN A 146 13.93 -5.04 -5.96
CA GLN A 146 13.26 -6.14 -5.26
C GLN A 146 11.84 -5.77 -4.82
N ILE A 147 11.66 -4.53 -4.34
CA ILE A 147 10.33 -4.00 -3.99
C ILE A 147 9.45 -3.95 -5.25
N GLN A 148 9.97 -3.40 -6.36
CA GLN A 148 9.23 -3.30 -7.62
C GLN A 148 8.82 -4.68 -8.17
N GLU A 149 9.70 -5.68 -8.13
CA GLU A 149 9.40 -7.04 -8.58
C GLU A 149 8.25 -7.67 -7.78
N ARG A 150 8.29 -7.58 -6.44
CA ARG A 150 7.21 -8.08 -5.58
C ARG A 150 5.89 -7.35 -5.84
N LEU A 151 5.93 -6.04 -6.00
CA LEU A 151 4.73 -5.24 -6.33
C LEU A 151 4.16 -5.63 -7.69
N LEU A 152 5.00 -5.84 -8.70
CA LEU A 152 4.57 -6.27 -10.03
C LEU A 152 3.92 -7.66 -10.01
N ALA A 153 4.39 -8.56 -9.15
CA ALA A 153 3.75 -9.85 -8.93
C ALA A 153 2.39 -9.72 -8.21
N ALA A 154 2.24 -8.75 -7.31
CA ALA A 154 1.02 -8.54 -6.52
C ALA A 154 -0.07 -7.74 -7.27
N LEU A 155 0.31 -6.72 -8.05
CA LEU A 155 -0.59 -5.76 -8.69
C LEU A 155 -1.74 -6.39 -9.51
N PRO A 156 -1.54 -7.46 -10.31
CA PRO A 156 -2.62 -8.09 -11.06
C PRO A 156 -3.80 -8.58 -10.20
N ARG A 157 -3.61 -8.73 -8.89
CA ARG A 157 -4.65 -9.17 -7.93
C ARG A 157 -5.53 -8.03 -7.43
N ALA A 158 -5.08 -6.78 -7.51
CA ALA A 158 -5.80 -5.61 -7.00
C ALA A 158 -7.23 -5.44 -7.57
N PRO A 159 -7.49 -5.68 -8.88
CA PRO A 159 -8.84 -5.54 -9.44
C PRO A 159 -9.84 -6.53 -8.86
N TRP A 160 -9.41 -7.76 -8.54
CA TRP A 160 -10.30 -8.76 -7.94
C TRP A 160 -10.82 -8.25 -6.59
N LEU A 161 -9.91 -7.73 -5.75
CA LEU A 161 -10.25 -7.19 -4.44
C LEU A 161 -11.20 -5.99 -4.56
N LEU A 162 -10.85 -5.02 -5.42
CA LEU A 162 -11.69 -3.84 -5.65
C LEU A 162 -13.09 -4.21 -6.14
N ARG A 163 -13.20 -5.19 -7.05
CA ARG A 163 -14.51 -5.70 -7.52
C ARG A 163 -15.31 -6.35 -6.40
N LYS A 164 -14.66 -7.15 -5.54
CA LYS A 164 -15.32 -7.77 -4.38
C LYS A 164 -15.84 -6.73 -3.39
N LEU A 165 -15.06 -5.70 -3.09
CA LEU A 165 -15.48 -4.60 -2.21
C LEU A 165 -16.64 -3.80 -2.84
N MET A 166 -16.53 -3.43 -4.12
CA MET A 166 -17.61 -2.67 -4.78
C MET A 166 -18.89 -3.48 -4.97
N ALA A 167 -18.80 -4.80 -5.12
CA ALA A 167 -19.98 -5.68 -5.19
C ALA A 167 -20.73 -5.78 -3.85
N GLY A 168 -20.11 -5.41 -2.73
CA GLY A 168 -20.70 -5.48 -1.39
C GLY A 168 -21.84 -4.49 -1.13
N GLY A 169 -21.96 -3.43 -1.95
CA GLY A 169 -23.09 -2.49 -1.88
C GLY A 169 -23.22 -1.75 -0.54
N PHE A 170 -22.09 -1.43 0.12
CA PHE A 170 -22.09 -0.74 1.41
C PHE A 170 -22.72 0.65 1.32
N GLY A 171 -23.71 0.94 2.17
CA GLY A 171 -24.33 2.26 2.27
C GLY A 171 -23.47 3.26 3.04
N GLY A 172 -22.47 2.77 3.78
CA GLY A 172 -21.50 3.59 4.52
C GLY A 172 -22.13 4.29 5.74
N THR A 173 -23.29 3.85 6.20
CA THR A 173 -23.93 4.42 7.37
C THR A 173 -23.18 4.00 8.64
N LEU A 174 -23.16 4.86 9.67
CA LEU A 174 -22.47 4.55 10.92
C LEU A 174 -22.90 3.18 11.53
N PRO A 175 -24.20 2.82 11.59
CA PRO A 175 -24.62 1.52 12.10
C PRO A 175 -24.12 0.33 11.25
N GLU A 176 -24.04 0.48 9.92
CA GLU A 176 -23.47 -0.55 9.05
C GLU A 176 -21.97 -0.76 9.33
N LEU A 177 -21.23 0.33 9.52
CA LEU A 177 -19.80 0.28 9.83
C LEU A 177 -19.55 -0.34 11.21
N GLU A 178 -20.32 0.03 12.23
CA GLU A 178 -20.22 -0.57 13.58
C GLU A 178 -20.46 -2.08 13.54
N LEU A 179 -21.48 -2.52 12.79
CA LEU A 179 -21.76 -3.94 12.61
C LEU A 179 -20.63 -4.66 11.85
N ALA A 180 -20.07 -4.03 10.80
CA ALA A 180 -18.95 -4.59 10.06
C ALA A 180 -17.71 -4.75 10.95
N VAL A 181 -17.42 -3.78 11.82
CA VAL A 181 -16.30 -3.83 12.78
C VAL A 181 -16.52 -4.95 13.80
N ASP A 182 -17.71 -5.06 14.38
CA ASP A 182 -18.04 -6.16 15.31
C ASP A 182 -17.91 -7.55 14.64
N ARG A 183 -18.35 -7.68 13.39
CA ARG A 183 -18.17 -8.91 12.60
C ARG A 183 -16.70 -9.19 12.30
N TYR A 184 -15.90 -8.16 12.01
CA TYR A 184 -14.46 -8.30 11.80
C TYR A 184 -13.75 -8.83 13.05
N CYS A 185 -14.02 -8.25 14.22
CA CYS A 185 -13.46 -8.74 15.48
C CYS A 185 -13.83 -10.21 15.75
N ARG A 186 -15.09 -10.60 15.51
CA ARG A 186 -15.53 -12.00 15.63
C ARG A 186 -14.87 -12.92 14.60
N PHE A 187 -14.64 -12.42 13.39
CA PHE A 187 -13.95 -13.18 12.35
C PHE A 187 -12.48 -13.44 12.72
N LEU A 188 -11.77 -12.48 13.31
CA LEU A 188 -10.41 -12.70 13.80
C LEU A 188 -10.37 -13.81 14.87
N LEU A 189 -11.29 -13.80 15.83
CA LEU A 189 -11.41 -14.86 16.84
C LEU A 189 -11.74 -16.23 16.22
N LEU A 190 -12.57 -16.24 15.17
CA LEU A 190 -12.87 -17.46 14.42
C LEU A 190 -11.60 -17.97 13.71
N ALA A 191 -10.88 -17.11 13.01
CA ALA A 191 -9.64 -17.46 12.32
C ALA A 191 -8.54 -17.94 13.27
N GLN A 192 -8.44 -17.35 14.46
CA GLN A 192 -7.52 -17.80 15.51
C GLN A 192 -7.80 -19.23 15.98
N ARG A 193 -9.09 -19.62 16.03
CA ARG A 193 -9.50 -20.96 16.48
C ARG A 193 -9.43 -22.01 15.38
N HIS A 194 -9.54 -21.57 14.13
CA HIS A 194 -9.60 -22.42 12.94
C HIS A 194 -8.41 -22.16 12.02
N GLN A 195 -7.19 -22.08 12.57
CA GLN A 195 -5.95 -21.77 11.82
C GLN A 195 -5.63 -22.77 10.69
N HIS A 196 -6.23 -23.96 10.72
CA HIS A 196 -6.05 -25.00 9.70
C HIS A 196 -7.11 -24.95 8.60
N GLU A 197 -8.09 -24.05 8.69
CA GLU A 197 -9.16 -23.89 7.70
C GLU A 197 -8.96 -22.62 6.88
N GLU A 198 -9.28 -22.70 5.58
CA GLU A 198 -9.24 -21.55 4.70
C GLU A 198 -10.55 -20.74 4.83
N LEU A 199 -10.59 -19.83 5.79
CA LEU A 199 -11.74 -18.97 6.03
C LEU A 199 -11.78 -17.81 5.02
N GLN A 200 -12.88 -17.70 4.27
CA GLN A 200 -13.13 -16.53 3.43
C GLN A 200 -14.03 -15.52 4.14
N PRO A 201 -13.58 -14.27 4.32
CA PRO A 201 -14.40 -13.26 4.95
C PRO A 201 -15.50 -12.77 4.01
N PRO A 202 -16.68 -12.42 4.55
CA PRO A 202 -17.69 -11.69 3.79
C PRO A 202 -17.18 -10.28 3.43
N PRO A 203 -17.77 -9.61 2.41
CA PRO A 203 -17.27 -8.33 1.92
C PRO A 203 -17.12 -7.23 2.98
N ASP A 204 -18.01 -7.12 3.96
CA ASP A 204 -17.97 -6.12 5.02
C ASP A 204 -16.77 -6.32 5.96
N VAL A 205 -16.49 -7.57 6.32
CA VAL A 205 -15.31 -7.94 7.10
C VAL A 205 -14.04 -7.66 6.29
N LEU A 206 -14.04 -7.96 4.99
CA LEU A 206 -12.91 -7.68 4.10
C LEU A 206 -12.63 -6.17 3.98
N LEU A 207 -13.68 -5.35 3.92
CA LEU A 207 -13.58 -3.89 3.92
C LEU A 207 -12.89 -3.37 5.18
N VAL A 208 -13.36 -3.81 6.36
CA VAL A 208 -12.78 -3.38 7.65
C VAL A 208 -11.34 -3.86 7.79
N TRP A 209 -11.06 -5.12 7.47
CA TRP A 209 -9.70 -5.67 7.53
C TRP A 209 -8.72 -4.86 6.68
N TRP A 210 -9.15 -4.48 5.48
CA TRP A 210 -8.30 -3.74 4.57
C TRP A 210 -8.13 -2.27 4.96
N ALA A 211 -9.20 -1.62 5.43
CA ALA A 211 -9.09 -0.28 6.02
C ALA A 211 -8.14 -0.29 7.24
N HIS A 212 -8.19 -1.35 8.04
CA HIS A 212 -7.27 -1.54 9.16
C HIS A 212 -5.83 -1.72 8.67
N LYS A 213 -5.57 -2.57 7.67
CA LYS A 213 -4.23 -2.72 7.05
C LYS A 213 -3.71 -1.45 6.41
N ALA A 214 -4.57 -0.58 5.91
CA ALA A 214 -4.17 0.73 5.41
C ALA A 214 -3.52 1.58 6.52
N HIS A 215 -3.89 1.35 7.78
CA HIS A 215 -3.23 1.81 8.99
C HIS A 215 -2.26 0.77 9.53
N SER A 216 -1.23 0.44 8.74
CA SER A 216 -0.26 -0.63 8.99
C SER A 216 0.25 -0.71 10.44
N GLY A 217 0.57 0.43 11.06
CA GLY A 217 1.05 0.47 12.46
C GLY A 217 -0.01 0.05 13.47
N ALA A 218 -1.22 0.61 13.38
CA ALA A 218 -2.33 0.20 14.24
C ALA A 218 -2.68 -1.27 14.03
N TYR A 219 -2.68 -1.74 12.78
CA TYR A 219 -2.92 -3.14 12.46
C TYR A 219 -1.89 -4.08 13.09
N LEU A 220 -0.59 -3.78 12.98
CA LEU A 220 0.44 -4.61 13.61
C LEU A 220 0.28 -4.64 15.13
N ALA A 221 0.06 -3.49 15.77
CA ALA A 221 -0.13 -3.40 17.22
C ALA A 221 -1.35 -4.18 17.69
N ASP A 222 -2.49 -4.05 16.99
CA ASP A 222 -3.72 -4.76 17.31
C ASP A 222 -3.58 -6.27 17.08
N MET A 223 -2.91 -6.70 16.02
CA MET A 223 -2.72 -8.13 15.75
C MET A 223 -1.74 -8.77 16.73
N ASP A 224 -0.69 -8.07 17.15
CA ASP A 224 0.21 -8.57 18.19
C ASP A 224 -0.55 -8.80 19.51
N LEU A 225 -1.38 -7.84 19.90
CA LEU A 225 -2.23 -7.93 21.09
C LEU A 225 -3.29 -9.06 21.00
N LEU A 226 -3.96 -9.20 19.87
CA LEU A 226 -5.11 -10.11 19.72
C LEU A 226 -4.69 -11.54 19.34
N MET A 227 -3.67 -11.67 18.50
CA MET A 227 -3.32 -12.90 17.80
C MET A 227 -1.89 -13.38 18.11
N GLY A 228 -1.03 -12.53 18.68
CA GLY A 228 0.40 -12.80 18.89
C GLY A 228 1.26 -12.76 17.64
N SER A 229 0.64 -12.48 16.49
CA SER A 229 1.28 -12.29 15.19
C SER A 229 0.28 -11.67 14.21
N PRO A 230 0.73 -10.91 13.20
CA PRO A 230 -0.15 -10.41 12.14
C PRO A 230 -0.94 -11.52 11.45
N PHE A 231 -2.23 -11.25 11.22
CA PHE A 231 -3.17 -12.19 10.62
C PHE A 231 -3.37 -11.92 9.13
N ASP A 232 -2.77 -12.76 8.29
CA ASP A 232 -3.07 -12.79 6.88
C ASP A 232 -4.18 -13.80 6.57
N LEU A 233 -5.13 -13.39 5.72
CA LEU A 233 -6.15 -14.32 5.24
C LEU A 233 -5.47 -15.45 4.45
N PRO A 234 -5.70 -16.73 4.82
CA PRO A 234 -5.21 -17.87 4.04
C PRO A 234 -5.79 -17.81 2.62
N GLY A 235 -5.00 -18.28 1.65
CA GLY A 235 -5.39 -18.24 0.25
C GLY A 235 -4.85 -17.04 -0.53
N GLN A 236 -3.96 -16.20 0.00
CA GLN A 236 -3.20 -15.26 -0.85
C GLN A 236 -2.22 -15.97 -1.81
N ALA A 237 -1.98 -17.28 -1.62
CA ALA A 237 -1.68 -18.20 -2.73
C ALA A 237 -2.96 -18.44 -3.55
N LEU A 238 -3.45 -17.38 -4.20
CA LEU A 238 -4.61 -17.41 -5.08
C LEU A 238 -4.16 -18.06 -6.39
N ASP A 239 -4.38 -19.37 -6.53
CA ASP A 239 -4.53 -19.97 -7.85
C ASP A 239 -5.60 -19.16 -8.60
N GLU A 240 -5.25 -18.65 -9.78
CA GLU A 240 -6.18 -17.93 -10.63
C GLU A 240 -7.44 -18.79 -10.87
N PRO A 241 -8.67 -18.24 -10.79
CA PRO A 241 -9.63 -18.67 -11.78
C PRO A 241 -9.10 -18.18 -13.13
N GLU A 242 -8.73 -19.11 -14.01
CA GLU A 242 -8.42 -18.85 -15.41
C GLU A 242 -9.35 -17.75 -15.94
N LEU A 243 -8.76 -16.66 -16.40
CA LEU A 243 -9.45 -15.58 -17.07
C LEU A 243 -10.17 -16.16 -18.30
N VAL A 244 -11.49 -16.33 -18.20
CA VAL A 244 -12.40 -16.44 -19.35
C VAL A 244 -13.03 -15.09 -19.61
#